data_AF-A0AAW0KNN9-F1
#
_entry.id   AF-A0AAW0KNN9-F1
#
_cell.length_a   1.000
_cell.length_b   1.000
_cell.length_c   1.000
_cell.angle_alpha   90.00
_cell.angle_beta   90.00
_cell.angle_gamma   90.00
#
_symmetry.space_group_name_H-M   'P 1'
#
loop_
_entity.id
_entity.type
_entity.pdbx_description
1 polymer ?
#
loop_
_entity_poly.entity_id
_entity_poly.type
_entity_poly.pdbx_seq_one_letter_code
_entity_poly.pdbx_strand_id
1 'polypeptide(L)'
;MRIVPKVVRYVSGVATAQLGSGEFSGEEYKSAKVDPIAQFSKPVASHMNRDHAEDTKVIVQHWTSIPVDFAYMLDLDSLGFNVKAGYQGTNFKLRIPFPRSAEDRKDVKTLVVEMLQAAKPLAD
;
A
#
# COMPACT_ATOMS: atom_id res chain seq x y z
N MET A 1 11.46 -32.10 -1.90
CA MET A 1 11.34 -31.70 -3.32
C MET A 1 11.33 -30.17 -3.38
N ARG A 2 12.10 -29.54 -4.29
CA ARG A 2 12.18 -28.07 -4.44
C ARG A 2 11.80 -27.67 -5.85
N ILE A 3 10.86 -26.72 -5.99
CA ILE A 3 10.48 -26.17 -7.30
C ILE A 3 11.58 -25.20 -7.74
N VAL A 4 12.09 -25.38 -8.97
CA VAL A 4 13.03 -24.44 -9.61
C VAL A 4 12.26 -23.64 -10.65
N PRO A 5 12.05 -22.32 -10.46
CA PRO A 5 11.25 -21.52 -11.38
C PRO A 5 11.90 -21.43 -12.77
N LYS A 6 11.15 -21.78 -13.81
CA LYS A 6 11.51 -21.50 -15.21
C LYS A 6 10.97 -20.13 -15.65
N VAL A 7 9.72 -19.86 -15.28
CA VAL A 7 9.00 -18.62 -15.55
C VAL A 7 8.05 -18.36 -14.37
N VAL A 8 7.86 -17.09 -14.02
CA VAL A 8 6.89 -16.64 -13.03
C VAL A 8 5.94 -15.68 -13.71
N ARG A 9 4.64 -15.98 -13.73
CA ARG A 9 3.61 -15.16 -14.38
C ARG A 9 2.65 -14.60 -13.34
N TYR A 10 2.21 -13.36 -13.54
CA TYR A 10 1.21 -12.73 -12.69
C TYR A 10 0.05 -12.16 -13.52
N VAL A 11 -1.09 -12.02 -12.85
CA VAL A 11 -2.26 -11.26 -13.31
C VAL A 11 -2.82 -10.52 -12.10
N SER A 12 -3.23 -9.27 -12.30
CA SER A 12 -3.81 -8.40 -11.27
C SER A 12 -5.00 -7.64 -11.82
N GLY A 13 -5.98 -7.32 -10.97
CA GLY A 13 -7.15 -6.52 -11.36
C GLY A 13 -8.11 -7.21 -12.34
N VAL A 14 -8.27 -8.53 -12.21
CA VAL A 14 -9.30 -9.26 -12.96
C VAL A 14 -10.68 -8.66 -12.66
N ALA A 15 -11.48 -8.45 -13.71
CA ALA A 15 -12.80 -7.81 -13.65
C ALA A 15 -12.80 -6.37 -13.10
N THR A 16 -11.69 -5.65 -13.23
CA THR A 16 -11.61 -4.20 -12.98
C THR A 16 -11.13 -3.47 -14.24
N ALA A 17 -11.20 -2.14 -14.23
CA ALA A 17 -10.68 -1.32 -15.32
C ALA A 17 -9.14 -1.37 -15.44
N GLN A 18 -8.43 -1.84 -14.41
CA GLN A 18 -6.96 -1.90 -14.37
C GLN A 18 -6.50 -3.36 -14.34
N LEU A 19 -6.47 -4.00 -15.50
CA LEU A 19 -5.92 -5.34 -15.69
C LEU A 19 -4.41 -5.24 -15.96
N GLY A 20 -3.61 -5.80 -15.05
CA GLY A 20 -2.17 -5.96 -15.23
C GLY A 20 -1.83 -7.44 -15.44
N SER A 21 -0.92 -7.75 -16.35
CA SER A 21 -0.32 -9.08 -16.44
C SER A 21 1.08 -9.00 -16.98
N GLY A 22 1.88 -10.01 -16.69
CA GLY A 22 3.24 -10.08 -17.16
C GLY A 22 3.92 -11.36 -16.68
N GLU A 23 5.15 -11.53 -17.13
CA GLU A 23 5.98 -12.65 -16.71
C GLU A 23 7.42 -12.20 -16.47
N PHE A 24 8.10 -12.97 -15.65
CA PHE A 24 9.52 -12.86 -15.35
C PHE A 24 10.17 -14.20 -15.67
N SER A 25 11.33 -14.16 -16.32
CA SER A 25 12.22 -15.30 -16.40
C SER A 25 12.66 -15.76 -15.00
N GLY A 26 13.12 -17.01 -14.90
CA GLY A 26 13.69 -17.52 -13.66
C GLY A 26 14.92 -16.73 -13.17
N GLU A 27 15.62 -16.02 -14.05
CA GLU A 27 16.77 -15.17 -13.69
C GLU A 27 16.32 -13.82 -13.13
N GLU A 28 15.39 -13.13 -13.80
CA GLU A 28 14.80 -11.87 -13.32
C GLU A 28 14.13 -12.04 -11.96
N TYR A 29 13.41 -13.14 -11.76
CA TYR A 29 12.78 -13.42 -10.46
C TYR A 29 13.82 -13.65 -9.35
N LYS A 30 14.95 -14.30 -9.66
CA LYS A 30 16.00 -14.59 -8.67
C LYS A 30 16.89 -13.39 -8.36
N SER A 31 17.09 -12.49 -9.32
CA SER A 31 17.92 -11.29 -9.14
C SER A 31 17.17 -10.17 -8.40
N ALA A 32 15.84 -10.21 -8.41
CA ALA A 32 15.00 -9.30 -7.65
C ALA A 32 15.24 -9.43 -6.13
N LYS A 33 15.17 -8.29 -5.43
CA LYS A 33 15.29 -8.24 -3.97
C LYS A 33 13.90 -8.17 -3.34
N VAL A 34 13.69 -8.96 -2.29
CA VAL A 34 12.50 -8.84 -1.46
C VAL A 34 12.54 -7.51 -0.73
N ASP A 35 11.42 -6.78 -0.74
CA ASP A 35 11.30 -5.52 -0.03
C ASP A 35 11.48 -5.75 1.49
N PRO A 36 12.40 -5.01 2.15
CA PRO A 36 12.71 -5.23 3.56
C PRO A 36 11.60 -4.75 4.50
N ILE A 37 10.69 -3.90 4.03
CA ILE A 37 9.60 -3.31 4.82
C ILE A 37 8.33 -4.18 4.73
N ALA A 38 8.14 -4.91 3.63
CA ALA A 38 6.99 -5.78 3.40
C ALA A 38 6.75 -6.83 4.50
N GLN A 39 7.79 -7.22 5.24
CA GLN A 39 7.66 -8.11 6.40
C GLN A 39 6.81 -7.51 7.54
N PHE A 40 6.72 -6.18 7.63
CA PHE A 40 5.93 -5.47 8.64
C PHE A 40 4.49 -5.17 8.19
N SER A 41 4.15 -5.51 6.95
CA SER A 41 2.86 -5.22 6.32
C SER A 41 1.66 -5.64 7.18
N LYS A 42 1.60 -6.92 7.59
CA LYS A 42 0.47 -7.46 8.38
C LYS A 42 0.28 -6.75 9.74
N PRO A 43 1.30 -6.66 10.63
CA PRO A 43 1.10 -6.02 11.93
C PRO A 43 0.79 -4.52 11.82
N VAL A 44 1.39 -3.80 10.85
CA VAL A 44 1.10 -2.38 10.63
C VAL A 44 -0.33 -2.18 10.11
N ALA A 45 -0.71 -2.89 9.05
CA ALA A 45 -2.05 -2.78 8.47
C ALA A 45 -3.14 -3.15 9.48
N SER A 46 -2.94 -4.22 10.27
CA SER A 46 -3.92 -4.62 11.30
C SER A 46 -4.09 -3.56 12.39
N HIS A 47 -2.99 -2.94 12.84
CA HIS A 47 -3.05 -1.90 13.86
C HIS A 47 -3.74 -0.64 13.32
N MET A 48 -3.35 -0.20 12.11
CA MET A 48 -3.95 0.97 11.46
C MET A 48 -5.45 0.78 11.22
N ASN A 49 -5.86 -0.38 10.70
CA ASN A 49 -7.27 -0.65 10.40
C ASN A 49 -8.15 -0.75 11.65
N ARG A 50 -7.59 -1.15 12.79
CA ARG A 50 -8.34 -1.31 14.04
C ARG A 50 -8.41 -0.01 14.84
N ASP A 51 -7.28 0.67 14.96
CA ASP A 51 -7.11 1.75 15.92
C ASP A 51 -7.07 3.14 15.23
N HIS A 52 -6.84 3.20 13.91
CA HIS A 52 -6.56 4.43 13.14
C HIS A 52 -7.26 4.46 11.75
N ALA A 53 -8.47 3.91 11.64
CA ALA A 53 -9.20 3.84 10.37
C ALA A 53 -9.53 5.23 9.79
N GLU A 54 -9.97 6.17 10.64
CA GLU A 54 -10.24 7.55 10.20
C GLU A 54 -8.96 8.28 9.78
N ASP A 55 -7.83 8.07 10.46
CA ASP A 55 -6.55 8.66 10.06
C ASP A 55 -6.15 8.17 8.66
N THR A 56 -6.35 6.88 8.36
CA THR A 56 -6.06 6.30 7.05
C THR A 56 -6.90 6.95 5.96
N LYS A 57 -8.20 7.17 6.22
CA LYS A 57 -9.11 7.88 5.30
C LYS A 57 -8.64 9.31 5.05
N VAL A 58 -8.29 10.07 6.09
CA VAL A 58 -7.80 11.45 5.97
C VAL A 58 -6.51 11.52 5.14
N ILE A 59 -5.56 10.61 5.38
CA ILE A 59 -4.34 10.51 4.58
C ILE A 59 -4.67 10.25 3.10
N VAL A 60 -5.53 9.27 2.82
CA VAL A 60 -5.89 8.91 1.44
C VAL A 60 -6.51 10.10 0.71
N GLN A 61 -7.47 10.79 1.36
CA GLN A 61 -8.14 11.94 0.76
C GLN A 61 -7.16 13.08 0.45
N HIS A 62 -6.25 13.39 1.37
CA HIS A 62 -5.28 14.47 1.17
C HIS A 62 -4.24 14.13 0.10
N TRP A 63 -3.62 12.94 0.17
CA TRP A 63 -2.47 12.59 -0.69
C TRP A 63 -2.86 12.13 -2.09
N THR A 64 -4.15 11.86 -2.35
CA THR A 64 -4.64 11.51 -3.68
C THR A 64 -5.65 12.50 -4.25
N SER A 65 -6.17 13.42 -3.43
CA SER A 65 -7.30 14.29 -3.75
C SER A 65 -8.58 13.52 -4.14
N ILE A 66 -8.68 12.24 -3.77
CA ILE A 66 -9.84 11.39 -4.05
C ILE A 66 -10.70 11.31 -2.79
N PRO A 67 -11.97 11.77 -2.83
CA PRO A 67 -12.88 11.60 -1.71
C PRO A 67 -13.18 10.11 -1.51
N VAL A 68 -13.14 9.65 -0.25
CA VAL A 68 -13.42 8.28 0.15
C VAL A 68 -14.23 8.24 1.45
N ASP A 69 -15.20 7.33 1.52
CA ASP A 69 -16.04 7.09 2.70
C ASP A 69 -15.27 6.27 3.75
N PHE A 70 -14.42 5.36 3.29
CA PHE A 70 -13.52 4.55 4.12
C PHE A 70 -12.24 4.18 3.35
N ALA A 71 -11.18 3.82 4.07
CA ALA A 71 -9.97 3.24 3.52
C ALA A 71 -9.37 2.18 4.45
N TYR A 72 -9.18 0.96 3.94
CA TYR A 72 -8.55 -0.15 4.66
C TYR A 72 -7.18 -0.45 4.07
N MET A 73 -6.14 -0.38 4.89
CA MET A 73 -4.78 -0.77 4.50
C MET A 73 -4.73 -2.27 4.21
N LEU A 74 -4.22 -2.65 3.03
CA LEU A 74 -4.12 -4.03 2.56
C LEU A 74 -2.70 -4.57 2.77
N ASP A 75 -1.73 -3.81 2.30
CA ASP A 75 -0.32 -4.12 2.40
C ASP A 75 0.53 -2.84 2.41
N LEU A 76 1.80 -3.00 2.73
CA LEU A 76 2.79 -1.93 2.86
C LEU A 76 4.16 -2.47 2.44
N ASP A 77 4.96 -1.61 1.82
CA ASP A 77 6.34 -1.83 1.42
C ASP A 77 7.15 -0.54 1.65
N SER A 78 8.41 -0.51 1.23
CA SER A 78 9.29 0.66 1.47
C SER A 78 8.82 1.94 0.78
N LEU A 79 7.99 1.85 -0.27
CA LEU A 79 7.58 3.00 -1.07
C LEU A 79 6.19 3.52 -0.69
N GLY A 80 5.46 2.85 0.19
CA GLY A 80 4.11 3.25 0.57
C GLY A 80 3.23 2.06 0.96
N PHE A 81 1.93 2.24 0.79
CA PHE A 81 0.93 1.23 1.11
C PHE A 81 -0.22 1.22 0.12
N ASN A 82 -0.89 0.08 0.00
CA ASN A 82 -2.11 -0.04 -0.77
C ASN A 82 -3.33 -0.06 0.16
N VAL A 83 -4.41 0.60 -0.26
CA VAL A 83 -5.69 0.58 0.45
C VAL A 83 -6.80 0.02 -0.42
N LYS A 84 -7.78 -0.64 0.20
CA LYS A 84 -9.13 -0.79 -0.35
C LYS A 84 -9.94 0.40 0.15
N ALA A 85 -10.33 1.27 -0.78
CA ALA A 85 -11.18 2.41 -0.49
C ALA A 85 -12.59 2.19 -1.04
N GLY A 86 -13.55 2.89 -0.44
CA GLY A 86 -14.91 2.97 -0.95
C GLY A 86 -15.37 4.43 -1.08
N TYR A 87 -16.15 4.72 -2.12
CA TYR A 87 -16.81 6.00 -2.31
C TYR A 87 -18.15 5.80 -3.01
N GLN A 88 -19.24 6.32 -2.42
CA GLN A 88 -20.60 6.26 -2.96
C GLN A 88 -21.03 4.84 -3.38
N GLY A 89 -20.71 3.85 -2.54
CA GLY A 89 -21.04 2.43 -2.79
C GLY A 89 -20.13 1.69 -3.76
N THR A 90 -19.13 2.35 -4.35
CA THR A 90 -18.12 1.71 -5.22
C THR A 90 -16.84 1.44 -4.44
N ASN A 91 -16.23 0.27 -4.66
CA ASN A 91 -14.96 -0.11 -4.05
C ASN A 91 -13.84 -0.12 -5.10
N PHE A 92 -12.67 0.40 -4.73
CA PHE A 92 -11.48 0.41 -5.58
C PHE A 92 -10.21 0.32 -4.74
N LYS A 93 -9.08 0.05 -5.39
CA LYS A 93 -7.76 0.04 -4.75
C LYS A 93 -7.02 1.32 -5.08
N LEU A 94 -6.37 1.91 -4.08
CA LEU A 94 -5.47 3.05 -4.28
C LEU A 94 -4.08 2.70 -3.76
N ARG A 95 -3.05 3.14 -4.49
CA ARG A 95 -1.67 3.13 -4.04
C ARG A 95 -1.36 4.50 -3.44
N ILE A 96 -0.92 4.51 -2.18
CA ILE A 96 -0.55 5.73 -1.47
C ILE A 96 0.97 5.73 -1.30
N PRO A 97 1.71 6.54 -2.07
CA PRO A 97 3.16 6.61 -1.95
C PRO A 97 3.55 7.34 -0.67
N PHE A 98 4.62 6.88 -0.01
CA PHE A 98 5.30 7.70 0.98
C PHE A 98 6.00 8.89 0.30
N PRO A 99 6.23 10.02 1.01
CA PRO A 99 7.00 11.15 0.51
C PRO A 99 8.43 10.77 0.09
N ARG A 100 8.98 9.72 0.71
CA ARG A 100 10.27 9.11 0.41
C ARG A 100 10.24 7.62 0.79
N SER A 101 11.24 6.87 0.35
CA SER A 101 11.38 5.47 0.76
C SER A 101 11.59 5.36 2.28
N ALA A 102 10.89 4.42 2.90
CA ALA A 102 11.07 4.03 4.29
C ALA A 102 12.31 3.15 4.44
N GLU A 103 13.13 3.42 5.46
CA GLU A 103 14.37 2.69 5.71
C GLU A 103 14.17 1.50 6.65
N ASP A 104 13.28 1.64 7.64
CA ASP A 104 12.97 0.60 8.61
C ASP A 104 11.53 0.72 9.16
N ARG A 105 11.15 -0.17 10.09
CA ARG A 105 9.82 -0.17 10.72
C ARG A 105 9.52 1.11 11.49
N LYS A 106 10.51 1.69 12.17
CA LYS A 106 10.33 2.94 12.94
C LYS A 106 10.07 4.08 11.96
N ASP A 107 10.79 4.09 10.85
CA ASP A 107 10.66 5.10 9.81
C ASP A 107 9.31 5.03 9.09
N VAL A 108 8.74 3.84 8.87
CA VAL A 108 7.35 3.68 8.41
C VAL A 108 6.37 4.43 9.31
N LYS A 109 6.51 4.30 10.63
CA LYS A 109 5.64 5.03 11.58
C LYS A 109 5.85 6.53 11.45
N THR A 110 7.11 6.99 11.37
CA THR A 110 7.43 8.41 11.19
C THR A 110 6.73 8.96 9.94
N LEU A 111 6.86 8.28 8.80
CA LEU A 111 6.25 8.70 7.53
C LEU A 111 4.72 8.74 7.60
N VAL A 112 4.07 7.74 8.22
CA VAL A 112 2.60 7.76 8.39
C VAL A 112 2.16 8.94 9.26
N VAL A 113 2.90 9.26 10.33
CA VAL A 113 2.62 10.41 11.20
C VAL A 113 2.82 11.73 10.45
N GLU A 114 3.91 11.87 9.68
CA GLU A 114 4.17 13.04 8.83
C GLU A 114 3.05 13.24 7.80
N MET A 115 2.65 12.17 7.12
CA MET A 115 1.54 12.20 6.16
C MET A 115 0.22 12.63 6.80
N LEU A 116 -0.06 12.14 8.02
CA LEU A 116 -1.25 12.53 8.77
C LEU A 116 -1.20 14.00 9.21
N GLN A 117 -0.04 14.48 9.67
CA GLN A 117 0.15 15.87 10.06
C GLN A 117 -0.05 16.81 8.87
N ALA A 118 0.48 16.47 7.69
CA ALA A 118 0.25 17.21 6.46
C ALA A 118 -1.22 17.21 6.02
N ALA A 119 -1.94 16.13 6.32
CA ALA A 119 -3.34 15.97 5.96
C ALA A 119 -4.32 16.67 6.92
N LYS A 120 -3.90 16.97 8.16
CA LYS A 120 -4.73 17.72 9.10
C LYS A 120 -4.84 19.17 8.63
N PRO A 121 -6.05 19.75 8.57
CA PRO A 121 -6.19 21.16 8.29
C PRO A 121 -5.44 21.98 9.35
N LEU A 122 -4.79 23.07 8.93
CA LEU A 122 -4.31 24.11 9.84
C LEU A 122 -5.51 24.50 10.70
N ALA A 123 -5.40 24.33 12.03
CA ALA A 123 -6.41 24.84 12.94
C ALA A 123 -6.45 26.36 12.76
N ASP A 124 -7.65 26.90 12.52
CA ASP A 124 -7.92 28.35 12.52
C ASP A 124 -7.61 28.98 13.90
#